data_AF-A8ZS61-F1
#
_entry.id   AF-A8ZS61-F1
#
_cell.length_a   1.000
_cell.length_b   1.000
_cell.length_c   1.000
_cell.angle_alpha   90.00
_cell.angle_beta   90.00
_cell.angle_gamma   90.00
#
_symmetry.space_group_name_H-M   'P 1'
#
loop_
_entity.id
_entity.type
_entity.pdbx_description
1 polymer ?
#
loop_
_entity_poly.entity_id
_entity_poly.type
_entity_poly.pdbx_seq_one_letter_code
_entity_poly.pdbx_strand_id
1 'polypeptide(L)'
;MFGKRTSSGKGRGDEPVYRSYKQCPDCLARMPLNATRCPECNQRVGEIQADGKALKPTDWKSYIVTAILFALFYFFVRWAFFT
;
A
#
# COMPACT_ATOMS: atom_id res chain seq x y z
N MET A 1 22.68 -18.59 11.69
CA MET A 1 21.22 -18.69 11.45
C MET A 1 20.60 -17.30 11.64
N PHE A 2 19.76 -16.88 10.67
CA PHE A 2 18.93 -15.66 10.65
C PHE A 2 19.61 -14.27 10.62
N GLY A 3 20.04 -13.86 9.43
CA GLY A 3 20.21 -12.45 9.09
C GLY A 3 18.86 -11.83 8.68
N LYS A 4 18.25 -11.05 9.56
CA LYS A 4 17.04 -10.27 9.26
C LYS A 4 17.40 -9.06 8.40
N ARG A 5 17.12 -9.11 7.09
CA ARG A 5 17.15 -7.92 6.23
C ARG A 5 15.84 -7.16 6.38
N THR A 6 15.80 -6.23 7.32
CA THR A 6 14.74 -5.20 7.38
C THR A 6 15.05 -4.11 6.36
N SER A 7 14.48 -4.22 5.17
CA SER A 7 14.44 -3.10 4.20
C SER A 7 13.23 -2.24 4.54
N SER A 8 13.39 -1.36 5.54
CA SER A 8 12.48 -0.25 5.80
C SER A 8 13.00 0.94 4.99
N GLY A 9 12.51 1.07 3.75
CA GLY A 9 12.85 2.16 2.86
C GLY A 9 11.98 3.38 3.15
N LYS A 10 12.58 4.39 3.78
CA LYS A 10 12.06 5.76 3.86
C LYS A 10 12.91 6.62 2.95
N GLY A 11 12.36 7.05 1.82
CA GLY A 11 13.04 7.89 0.84
C GLY A 11 12.07 8.86 0.19
N ARG A 12 12.05 10.10 0.70
CA ARG A 12 11.65 11.29 -0.06
C ARG A 12 12.69 11.52 -1.15
N GLY A 13 12.28 11.83 -2.38
CA GLY A 13 13.20 12.28 -3.43
C GLY A 13 12.69 11.94 -4.82
N ASP A 14 12.06 12.93 -5.45
CA ASP A 14 11.59 12.98 -6.82
C ASP A 14 12.77 13.06 -7.82
N GLU A 15 13.58 12.00 -7.96
CA GLU A 15 14.59 11.90 -9.02
C GLU A 15 14.38 10.62 -9.85
N PRO A 16 14.04 10.73 -11.16
CA PRO A 16 13.67 9.58 -11.97
C PRO A 16 14.90 8.72 -12.29
N VAL A 17 15.08 7.64 -11.52
CA VAL A 17 16.02 6.57 -11.87
C VAL A 17 15.53 5.93 -13.17
N TYR A 18 16.28 6.10 -14.26
CA TYR A 18 15.98 5.57 -15.61
C TYR A 18 16.06 4.03 -15.63
N ARG A 19 15.08 3.37 -15.02
CA ARG A 19 14.86 1.91 -15.11
C ARG A 19 13.79 1.65 -16.14
N SER A 20 14.01 0.67 -17.02
CA SER A 20 13.04 0.26 -18.05
C SER A 20 11.90 -0.61 -17.51
N TYR A 21 11.94 -0.99 -16.23
CA TYR A 21 10.92 -1.80 -15.57
C TYR A 21 10.64 -1.29 -14.16
N LYS A 22 9.38 -1.39 -13.74
CA LYS A 22 8.96 -1.23 -12.34
C LYS A 22 8.65 -2.59 -11.72
N GLN A 23 8.83 -2.69 -10.41
CA GLN A 23 8.53 -3.91 -9.66
C GLN A 23 7.22 -3.76 -8.88
N CYS A 24 6.34 -4.75 -8.97
CA CYS A 24 5.09 -4.74 -8.21
C CYS A 24 5.38 -4.89 -6.69
N PRO A 25 4.79 -4.06 -5.81
CA PRO A 25 5.01 -4.15 -4.37
C PRO A 25 4.40 -5.41 -3.74
N ASP A 26 3.33 -5.95 -4.33
CA ASP A 26 2.65 -7.15 -3.82
C ASP A 26 3.32 -8.43 -4.32
N CYS A 27 3.36 -8.62 -5.63
CA CYS A 27 3.80 -9.88 -6.24
C CYS A 27 5.26 -9.87 -6.72
N LEU A 28 6.01 -8.77 -6.53
CA LEU A 28 7.42 -8.63 -6.91
C LEU A 28 7.72 -8.84 -8.41
N ALA A 29 6.69 -8.96 -9.24
CA ALA A 29 6.78 -9.11 -10.69
C ALA A 29 7.34 -7.84 -11.35
N ARG A 30 8.13 -8.02 -12.41
CA ARG A 30 8.63 -6.93 -13.24
C ARG A 30 7.58 -6.57 -14.29
N MET A 31 7.27 -5.29 -14.42
CA MET A 31 6.23 -4.78 -15.31
C MET A 31 6.69 -3.46 -15.96
N PRO A 32 6.09 -3.06 -17.11
CA PRO A 32 6.49 -1.84 -17.82
C PRO A 32 6.09 -0.59 -17.03
N LEU A 33 6.85 0.51 -17.21
CA LEU A 33 6.70 1.75 -16.42
C LEU A 33 5.28 2.33 -16.48
N ASN A 34 4.65 2.24 -17.65
CA ASN A 34 3.33 2.82 -17.92
C ASN A 34 2.15 1.93 -17.50
N ALA A 35 2.38 0.70 -17.03
CA ALA A 35 1.28 -0.18 -16.64
C ALA A 35 0.62 0.30 -15.34
N THR A 36 -0.67 0.62 -15.38
CA THR A 36 -1.47 1.01 -14.19
C THR A 36 -1.99 -0.20 -13.39
N ARG A 37 -1.83 -1.40 -13.96
CA ARG A 37 -2.22 -2.69 -13.38
C ARG A 37 -1.07 -3.67 -13.51
N CYS A 38 -0.81 -4.43 -12.45
CA CYS A 38 0.13 -5.54 -12.55
C CYS A 38 -0.51 -6.69 -13.36
N PRO A 39 0.15 -7.26 -14.38
CA PRO A 39 -0.41 -8.36 -15.18
C PRO A 39 -0.57 -9.67 -14.38
N GLU A 40 0.27 -9.87 -13.36
CA GLU A 40 0.27 -11.11 -12.55
C GLU A 40 -0.78 -11.06 -11.44
N CYS A 41 -0.70 -10.07 -10.56
CA CYS A 41 -1.57 -9.98 -9.39
C CYS A 41 -2.80 -9.07 -9.58
N ASN A 42 -2.96 -8.46 -10.76
CA ASN A 42 -4.09 -7.58 -11.13
C ASN A 42 -4.32 -6.36 -10.22
N GLN A 43 -3.42 -6.12 -9.26
CA GLN A 43 -3.50 -5.02 -8.32
C GLN A 43 -3.22 -3.69 -9.03
N ARG A 44 -3.91 -2.63 -8.59
CA ARG A 44 -3.63 -1.26 -9.04
C ARG A 44 -2.25 -0.86 -8.54
N VAL A 45 -1.42 -0.38 -9.45
CA VAL A 45 -0.04 0.01 -9.21
C VAL A 45 0.17 1.42 -9.72
N GLY A 46 0.71 2.28 -8.86
CA GLY A 46 0.92 3.69 -9.18
C GLY A 46 2.23 3.95 -9.92
N GLU A 47 2.66 5.20 -9.83
CA GLU A 47 3.95 5.67 -10.34
C GLU A 47 5.14 4.98 -9.67
N ILE A 48 6.29 5.09 -10.32
CA ILE A 48 7.53 4.46 -9.87
C ILE A 48 8.13 5.26 -8.70
N GLN A 49 8.42 4.60 -7.58
CA GLN A 49 9.29 5.16 -6.54
C GLN A 49 10.76 5.03 -6.96
N ALA A 50 11.63 5.87 -6.39
CA ALA A 50 13.10 5.78 -6.52
C ALA A 50 13.67 4.39 -6.17
N ASP A 51 12.95 3.62 -5.36
CA ASP A 51 13.29 2.24 -4.99
C ASP A 51 13.10 1.22 -6.16
N GLY A 52 12.57 1.67 -7.30
CA GLY A 52 12.17 0.83 -8.43
C GLY A 52 10.89 0.02 -8.20
N LYS A 53 10.17 0.29 -7.09
CA LYS A 53 8.87 -0.31 -6.77
C LYS A 53 7.74 0.62 -7.19
N ALA A 54 6.58 0.05 -7.54
CA ALA A 54 5.39 0.86 -7.79
C ALA A 54 4.70 1.28 -6.50
N LEU A 55 4.19 2.51 -6.44
CA LEU A 55 3.41 3.01 -5.31
C LEU A 55 2.17 2.12 -5.11
N LYS A 56 1.95 1.64 -3.88
CA LYS A 56 0.70 0.97 -3.50
C LYS A 56 -0.36 2.05 -3.26
N PRO A 57 -1.46 2.09 -4.04
CA PRO A 57 -2.52 3.06 -3.80
C PRO A 57 -3.13 2.81 -2.42
N THR A 58 -3.26 3.86 -1.63
CA THR A 58 -3.82 3.80 -0.27
C THR A 58 -5.22 3.18 -0.32
N ASP A 59 -5.42 2.08 0.40
CA ASP A 59 -6.71 1.39 0.47
C ASP A 59 -7.70 2.18 1.33
N TRP A 60 -8.23 3.28 0.80
CA TRP A 60 -9.24 4.14 1.47
C TRP A 60 -10.42 3.35 2.06
N LYS A 61 -10.80 2.24 1.43
CA LYS A 61 -11.87 1.35 1.89
C LYS A 61 -11.60 0.76 3.29
N SER A 62 -10.36 0.35 3.59
CA SER A 62 -10.05 -0.23 4.89
C SER A 62 -10.15 0.81 6.00
N TYR A 63 -9.80 2.07 5.72
CA TYR A 63 -9.97 3.16 6.66
C TYR A 63 -11.44 3.45 6.97
N ILE A 64 -12.30 3.45 5.96
CA ILE A 64 -13.75 3.67 6.14
C ILE A 64 -14.35 2.54 6.99
N VAL A 65 -14.05 1.28 6.67
CA VAL A 65 -14.56 0.14 7.44
C VAL A 65 -14.10 0.21 8.89
N THR A 66 -12.82 0.54 9.11
CA THR A 66 -12.27 0.69 10.47
C THR A 66 -12.99 1.80 11.23
N ALA A 67 -13.19 2.97 10.62
CA ALA A 67 -13.90 4.09 11.22
C ALA A 67 -15.36 3.73 11.59
N ILE A 68 -16.07 3.00 10.72
CA ILE A 68 -17.44 2.54 10.97
C ILE A 68 -17.48 1.58 12.16
N LEU A 69 -16.57 0.61 12.24
CA LEU A 69 -16.52 -0.32 13.37
C LEU A 69 -16.32 0.41 14.70
N PHE A 70 -15.38 1.37 14.74
CA PHE A 70 -15.16 2.17 15.95
C PHE A 70 -16.37 3.03 16.31
N ALA A 71 -17.05 3.63 15.33
CA ALA A 71 -18.25 4.44 15.56
C ALA A 71 -19.40 3.60 16.13
N LEU A 72 -19.66 2.43 15.53
CA LEU A 72 -20.68 1.49 16.02
C LEU A 72 -20.35 0.97 17.41
N PHE A 73 -19.09 0.62 17.66
CA PHE A 73 -18.65 0.16 18.98
C PHE A 73 -18.83 1.25 20.04
N TYR A 74 -18.43 2.49 19.74
CA TYR A 74 -18.60 3.62 20.66
C TYR A 74 -20.09 3.90 20.95
N PHE A 75 -20.92 3.90 19.89
CA PHE A 75 -22.36 4.07 20.03
C PHE A 75 -22.98 2.95 20.88
N PHE A 76 -22.58 1.70 20.65
CA PHE A 76 -23.06 0.55 21.40
C PHE A 76 -22.69 0.63 22.89
N VAL A 77 -21.45 0.97 23.23
CA VAL A 77 -21.01 1.15 24.63
C VAL A 77 -21.77 2.31 25.29
N ARG A 78 -21.90 3.45 24.59
CA ARG A 78 -22.66 4.60 25.09
C ARG A 78 -24.11 4.21 25.38
N TRP A 79 -24.75 3.45 24.49
CA TRP A 79 -26.13 2.98 24.67
C TRP A 79 -26.24 1.94 25.78
N ALA A 80 -25.37 0.94 25.84
CA ALA A 80 -25.48 -0.16 26.79
C ALA A 80 -25.15 0.23 28.24
N PHE A 81 -24.24 1.18 28.46
CA PHE A 81 -23.76 1.54 29.80
C PHE A 81 -24.31 2.87 30.33
N PHE A 82 -24.77 3.77 29.46
CA PHE A 82 -25.29 5.08 29.86
C PHE A 82 -26.78 5.27 29.50
N THR A 83 -27.50 4.17 29.26
CA THR A 83 -28.96 4.13 29.30
C THR A 83 -29.47 3.50 30.58
#